data_AF-A0A0F8X379-F1
#
_entry.id   AF-A0A0F8X379-F1
#
_cell.length_a   1.000
_cell.length_b   1.000
_cell.length_c   1.000
_cell.angle_alpha   90.00
_cell.angle_beta   90.00
_cell.angle_gamma   90.00
#
_symmetry.space_group_name_H-M   'P 1'
#
loop_
_entity.id
_entity.type
_entity.pdbx_description
1 polymer ?
#
loop_
_entity_poly.entity_id
_entity_poly.type
_entity_poly.pdbx_seq_one_letter_code
_entity_poly.pdbx_strand_id
1 'polypeptide(L)'
;MIFSRIFVAAALFSALSAVPVIAETSAERQTLFQAMLRDPADPDLMLQYARQAVKEQDFEAAVATLERLIDRDPASVEARSELAAAYFALGANEVALYHFKILQGSDALTPDQQRQMARYADEAQDRNAKSSFSGFAQAGFAVLG
;
A
#
# COMPACT_ATOMS: atom_id res chain seq x y z
N MET A 1 45.63 25.63 23.98
CA MET A 1 44.40 26.42 24.22
C MET A 1 43.89 26.98 22.89
N ILE A 2 42.70 26.50 22.47
CA ILE A 2 41.57 27.26 21.88
C ILE A 2 41.86 28.20 20.68
N PHE A 3 41.36 27.90 19.47
CA PHE A 3 40.07 28.40 18.96
C PHE A 3 39.77 27.87 17.55
N SER A 4 38.67 27.14 17.50
CA SER A 4 37.94 26.69 16.32
C SER A 4 37.47 27.86 15.46
N ARG A 5 37.60 27.75 14.13
CA ARG A 5 36.86 28.56 13.15
C ARG A 5 36.25 27.64 12.11
N ILE A 6 34.96 27.41 12.29
CA ILE A 6 34.03 26.84 11.32
C ILE A 6 33.87 27.83 10.15
N PHE A 7 33.70 27.33 8.91
CA PHE A 7 32.91 27.82 7.76
C PHE A 7 33.54 27.25 6.46
N VAL A 8 32.87 26.66 5.47
CA VAL A 8 31.54 26.07 5.23
C VAL A 8 31.62 25.47 3.80
N ALA A 9 30.76 24.47 3.55
CA ALA A 9 30.24 24.03 2.25
C ALA A 9 31.18 23.46 1.18
N ALA A 10 31.04 22.15 0.95
CA ALA A 10 30.58 21.63 -0.34
C ALA A 10 30.09 20.18 -0.16
N ALA A 11 28.98 20.00 0.56
CA ALA A 11 28.23 18.76 0.46
C ALA A 11 27.51 18.80 -0.90
N LEU A 12 28.10 18.18 -1.92
CA LEU A 12 27.41 17.79 -3.14
C LEU A 12 26.45 16.65 -2.79
N PHE A 13 25.36 17.00 -2.10
CA PHE A 13 24.18 16.17 -2.05
C PHE A 13 23.49 16.40 -3.40
N SER A 14 23.88 15.64 -4.42
CA SER A 14 23.10 15.54 -5.65
C SER A 14 21.73 15.06 -5.23
N ALA A 15 20.79 15.99 -5.12
CA ALA A 15 19.39 15.70 -4.97
C ALA A 15 19.01 14.83 -6.17
N LEU A 16 18.87 13.52 -5.92
CA LEU A 16 18.10 12.64 -6.76
C LEU A 16 16.67 13.16 -6.65
N SER A 17 16.32 14.13 -7.48
CA SER A 17 14.93 14.46 -7.76
C SER A 17 14.34 13.18 -8.33
N ALA A 18 13.81 12.32 -7.46
CA ALA A 18 12.81 11.36 -7.85
C ALA A 18 11.64 12.21 -8.34
N VAL A 19 11.70 12.60 -9.62
CA VAL A 19 10.52 13.03 -10.34
C VAL A 19 9.56 11.87 -10.13
N PRO A 20 8.43 12.06 -9.43
CA PRO A 20 7.48 10.99 -9.32
C PRO A 20 7.16 10.62 -10.76
N VAL A 21 7.38 9.36 -11.11
CA VAL A 21 6.86 8.81 -12.35
C VAL A 21 5.35 8.98 -12.19
N ILE A 22 4.81 10.08 -12.71
CA ILE A 22 3.39 10.25 -12.84
C ILE A 22 3.04 9.25 -13.93
N ALA A 23 2.76 8.01 -13.51
CA ALA A 23 2.10 7.03 -14.36
C ALA A 23 0.94 7.79 -15.02
N GLU A 24 0.84 7.76 -16.36
CA GLU A 24 -0.14 8.56 -17.10
C GLU A 24 -1.51 8.42 -16.44
N THR A 25 -1.90 9.44 -15.68
CA THR A 25 -3.14 9.47 -14.90
C THR A 25 -4.29 9.59 -15.89
N SER A 26 -5.28 8.71 -15.84
CA SER A 26 -6.48 8.87 -16.68
C SER A 26 -7.17 10.20 -16.37
N ALA A 27 -7.91 10.72 -17.36
CA ALA A 27 -8.75 11.91 -17.17
C ALA A 27 -9.77 11.72 -16.04
N GLU A 28 -10.23 10.49 -15.84
CA GLU A 28 -11.12 10.10 -14.73
C GLU A 28 -10.40 10.24 -13.38
N ARG A 29 -9.20 9.68 -13.23
CA ARG A 29 -8.40 9.84 -11.99
C ARG A 29 -8.13 11.31 -11.69
N GLN A 30 -7.81 12.11 -12.70
CA GLN A 30 -7.60 13.54 -12.53
C GLN A 30 -8.87 14.26 -12.08
N THR A 31 -10.04 13.89 -12.63
CA THR A 31 -11.33 14.47 -12.24
C THR A 31 -11.67 14.15 -10.78
N LEU A 32 -11.48 12.89 -10.38
CA LEU A 32 -11.67 12.43 -8.99
C LEU A 32 -10.71 13.15 -8.04
N PHE A 33 -9.44 13.32 -8.43
CA PHE A 33 -8.48 14.08 -7.64
C PHE A 33 -8.92 15.54 -7.41
N GLN A 34 -9.38 16.22 -8.46
CA GLN A 34 -9.89 17.59 -8.32
C GLN A 34 -11.14 17.66 -7.44
N ALA A 35 -12.00 16.64 -7.47
CA ALA A 35 -13.15 16.56 -6.57
C ALA A 35 -12.69 16.39 -5.11
N MET A 36 -11.72 15.51 -4.84
CA MET A 36 -11.13 15.32 -3.51
C MET A 36 -10.42 16.57 -2.98
N LEU A 37 -9.88 17.44 -3.84
CA LEU A 37 -9.33 18.72 -3.39
C LEU A 37 -10.40 19.69 -2.91
N ARG A 38 -11.63 19.59 -3.44
CA ARG A 38 -12.78 20.41 -3.01
C ARG A 38 -13.42 19.84 -1.74
N ASP A 39 -13.49 18.53 -1.64
CA ASP A 39 -13.95 17.83 -0.43
C ASP A 39 -12.96 16.73 0.00
N PRO A 40 -11.94 17.07 0.81
CA PRO A 40 -10.91 16.12 1.25
C PRO A 40 -11.37 15.15 2.33
N ALA A 41 -12.63 15.20 2.74
CA ALA A 41 -13.21 14.36 3.77
C ALA A 41 -14.31 13.43 3.28
N ASP A 42 -14.73 13.56 2.02
CA ASP A 42 -15.69 12.68 1.40
C ASP A 42 -15.13 11.26 1.21
N PRO A 43 -15.65 10.25 1.95
CA PRO A 43 -15.18 8.88 1.86
C PRO A 43 -15.47 8.23 0.50
N ASP A 44 -16.55 8.63 -0.17
CA ASP A 44 -16.97 8.07 -1.45
C ASP A 44 -16.02 8.53 -2.56
N LEU A 45 -15.58 9.79 -2.52
CA LEU A 45 -14.57 10.29 -3.46
C LEU A 45 -13.21 9.59 -3.27
N MET A 46 -12.81 9.37 -2.01
CA MET A 46 -11.58 8.64 -1.69
C MET A 46 -11.63 7.19 -2.20
N LEU A 47 -12.76 6.50 -2.00
CA LEU A 47 -12.93 5.13 -2.47
C LEU A 47 -12.94 5.04 -4.00
N GLN A 48 -13.63 5.95 -4.69
CA GLN A 48 -13.63 6.02 -6.15
C GLN A 48 -12.24 6.28 -6.72
N TYR A 49 -11.50 7.23 -6.14
CA TYR A 49 -10.14 7.52 -6.55
C TYR A 49 -9.22 6.30 -6.38
N ALA A 50 -9.29 5.64 -5.21
CA ALA A 50 -8.50 4.45 -4.96
C ALA A 50 -8.81 3.31 -5.94
N ARG A 51 -10.09 3.07 -6.23
CA ARG A 51 -10.52 2.09 -7.24
C ARG A 51 -9.97 2.40 -8.62
N GLN A 52 -9.97 3.68 -9.00
CA GLN A 52 -9.39 4.09 -10.28
C GLN A 52 -7.88 3.83 -10.31
N ALA A 53 -7.17 4.15 -9.23
CA ALA A 53 -5.75 3.87 -9.09
C ALA A 53 -5.46 2.36 -9.18
N VAL A 54 -6.27 1.50 -8.55
CA VAL A 54 -6.17 0.03 -8.69
C VAL A 54 -6.34 -0.42 -10.14
N LYS A 55 -7.32 0.13 -10.88
CA LYS A 55 -7.50 -0.20 -12.32
C LYS A 55 -6.30 0.17 -13.17
N GLU A 56 -5.63 1.27 -12.81
CA GLU A 56 -4.40 1.74 -13.46
C GLU A 56 -3.14 1.04 -12.93
N GLN A 57 -3.31 0.05 -12.03
CA GLN A 57 -2.24 -0.69 -11.35
C GLN A 57 -1.30 0.18 -10.50
N ASP A 58 -1.75 1.38 -10.15
CA ASP A 58 -1.11 2.31 -9.24
C ASP A 58 -1.55 1.98 -7.81
N PHE A 59 -1.07 0.85 -7.32
CA PHE A 59 -1.51 0.31 -6.03
C PHE A 59 -0.97 1.14 -4.85
N GLU A 60 0.15 1.84 -5.02
CA GLU A 60 0.68 2.78 -4.02
C GLU A 60 -0.29 3.95 -3.79
N ALA A 61 -0.79 4.58 -4.85
CA ALA A 61 -1.78 5.65 -4.72
C ALA A 61 -3.11 5.14 -4.13
N ALA A 62 -3.51 3.92 -4.49
CA ALA A 62 -4.68 3.27 -3.90
C ALA A 62 -4.52 3.06 -2.39
N VAL A 63 -3.40 2.45 -1.95
CA VAL A 63 -3.09 2.23 -0.54
C VAL A 63 -3.10 3.54 0.23
N ALA A 64 -2.35 4.56 -0.23
CA ALA A 64 -2.26 5.84 0.48
C ALA A 64 -3.64 6.50 0.66
N THR A 65 -4.51 6.39 -0.34
CA THR A 65 -5.87 6.94 -0.27
C THR A 65 -6.76 6.13 0.68
N LEU A 66 -6.67 4.80 0.64
CA LEU A 66 -7.49 3.89 1.44
C LEU A 66 -7.07 3.87 2.91
N GLU A 67 -5.78 3.98 3.22
CA GLU A 67 -5.29 4.15 4.59
C GLU A 67 -5.91 5.39 5.24
N ARG A 68 -5.85 6.53 4.55
CA ARG A 68 -6.48 7.77 5.02
C ARG A 68 -8.00 7.63 5.18
N LEU A 69 -8.64 6.84 4.32
CA LEU A 69 -10.08 6.57 4.42
C LEU A 69 -10.38 5.75 5.68
N ILE A 70 -9.62 4.69 5.94
CA ILE A 70 -9.78 3.84 7.14
C ILE A 70 -9.45 4.60 8.43
N ASP A 71 -8.51 5.54 8.42
CA ASP A 71 -8.23 6.40 9.57
C ASP A 71 -9.46 7.24 9.98
N ARG A 72 -10.30 7.58 9.01
CA ARG A 72 -11.54 8.37 9.19
C ARG A 72 -12.73 7.47 9.51
N ASP A 73 -12.87 6.37 8.79
CA ASP A 73 -13.90 5.36 8.99
C ASP A 73 -13.27 3.96 9.19
N PRO A 74 -12.87 3.63 10.44
CA PRO A 74 -12.26 2.34 10.75
C PRO A 74 -13.20 1.15 10.53
N ALA A 75 -14.51 1.39 10.51
CA ALA A 75 -15.55 0.38 10.37
C ALA A 75 -15.88 0.05 8.91
N SER A 76 -15.37 0.83 7.96
CA SER A 76 -15.59 0.59 6.53
C SER A 76 -15.00 -0.74 6.08
N VAL A 77 -15.88 -1.74 5.94
CA VAL A 77 -15.54 -3.06 5.41
C VAL A 77 -15.12 -2.95 3.94
N GLU A 78 -15.78 -2.07 3.19
CA GLU A 78 -15.47 -1.82 1.78
C GLU A 78 -14.06 -1.24 1.61
N ALA A 79 -13.72 -0.16 2.32
CA ALA A 79 -12.38 0.43 2.25
C ALA A 79 -11.30 -0.55 2.70
N ARG A 80 -11.56 -1.32 3.76
CA ARG A 80 -10.63 -2.34 4.26
C ARG A 80 -10.43 -3.49 3.27
N SER A 81 -11.46 -3.87 2.53
CA SER A 81 -11.39 -4.91 1.49
C SER A 81 -10.54 -4.46 0.31
N GLU A 82 -10.77 -3.25 -0.18
CA GLU A 82 -9.96 -2.65 -1.25
C GLU A 82 -8.50 -2.49 -0.80
N LEU A 83 -8.26 -2.08 0.46
CA LEU A 83 -6.90 -1.90 0.99
C LEU A 83 -6.15 -3.23 1.06
N ALA A 84 -6.81 -4.30 1.55
CA ALA A 84 -6.22 -5.63 1.61
C ALA A 84 -5.83 -6.13 0.21
N ALA A 85 -6.71 -5.94 -0.78
CA ALA A 85 -6.44 -6.30 -2.17
C ALA A 85 -5.30 -5.48 -2.77
N ALA A 86 -5.22 -4.18 -2.49
CA ALA A 86 -4.15 -3.30 -2.98
C ALA A 86 -2.78 -3.69 -2.40
N TYR A 87 -2.69 -3.96 -1.08
CA TYR A 87 -1.45 -4.47 -0.49
C TYR A 87 -1.03 -5.83 -1.05
N PHE A 88 -2.00 -6.72 -1.29
CA PHE A 88 -1.72 -8.01 -1.91
C PHE A 88 -1.14 -7.84 -3.32
N ALA A 89 -1.68 -6.91 -4.11
CA ALA A 89 -1.18 -6.58 -5.45
C ALA A 89 0.23 -5.96 -5.42
N LEU A 90 0.55 -5.15 -4.41
CA LEU A 90 1.91 -4.64 -4.15
C LEU A 90 2.90 -5.72 -3.70
N GLY A 91 2.43 -6.92 -3.36
CA GLY A 91 3.26 -7.96 -2.77
C GLY A 91 3.60 -7.71 -1.29
N ALA A 92 2.97 -6.73 -0.65
CA ALA A 92 3.03 -6.51 0.80
C ALA A 92 2.17 -7.55 1.54
N ASN A 93 2.51 -8.83 1.35
CA ASN A 93 1.69 -9.99 1.72
C ASN A 93 1.38 -10.04 3.22
N GLU A 94 2.33 -9.67 4.08
CA GLU A 94 2.13 -9.65 5.53
C GLU A 94 1.04 -8.64 5.96
N VAL A 95 1.09 -7.44 5.37
CA VAL A 95 0.11 -6.38 5.66
C VAL A 95 -1.25 -6.77 5.06
N ALA A 96 -1.28 -7.30 3.85
CA ALA A 96 -2.50 -7.82 3.24
C ALA A 96 -3.18 -8.88 4.11
N LEU A 97 -2.42 -9.87 4.61
CA LEU A 97 -2.92 -10.92 5.51
C LEU A 97 -3.51 -10.36 6.81
N TYR A 98 -2.90 -9.32 7.38
CA TYR A 98 -3.45 -8.64 8.55
C TYR A 98 -4.84 -8.08 8.27
N HIS A 99 -5.03 -7.37 7.14
CA HIS A 99 -6.34 -6.82 6.78
C HIS A 99 -7.36 -7.91 6.42
N PHE A 100 -6.97 -8.96 5.69
CA PHE A 100 -7.85 -10.10 5.38
C PHE A 100 -8.36 -10.78 6.66
N LYS A 101 -7.51 -10.94 7.68
CA LYS A 101 -7.91 -11.55 8.96
C LYS A 101 -8.99 -10.74 9.67
N ILE A 102 -8.94 -9.42 9.61
CA ILE A 102 -9.98 -8.55 10.19
C ILE A 102 -11.31 -8.75 9.44
N LEU A 103 -11.26 -8.96 8.13
CA LEU A 103 -12.43 -9.11 7.27
C LEU A 103 -13.11 -10.49 7.37
N GLN A 104 -12.39 -11.55 7.74
CA GLN A 104 -12.92 -12.92 7.80
C GLN A 104 -14.14 -13.10 8.71
N GLY A 105 -14.31 -12.23 9.72
CA GLY A 105 -15.47 -12.24 10.63
C GLY A 105 -16.55 -11.22 10.29
N SER A 106 -16.48 -10.56 9.13
CA SER A 106 -17.42 -9.50 8.76
C SER A 106 -18.68 -10.06 8.10
N ASP A 107 -19.83 -9.81 8.74
CA ASP A 107 -21.15 -10.13 8.19
C ASP A 107 -21.56 -9.23 7.01
N ALA A 108 -20.82 -8.13 6.78
CA ALA A 108 -21.10 -7.20 5.69
C ALA A 108 -20.58 -7.70 4.32
N LEU A 109 -19.73 -8.72 4.30
CA LEU A 109 -19.25 -9.33 3.06
C LEU A 109 -20.23 -10.38 2.56
N THR A 110 -20.55 -10.30 1.27
CA THR A 110 -21.29 -11.36 0.58
C THR A 110 -20.45 -12.66 0.52
N PRO A 111 -21.08 -13.85 0.37
CA PRO A 111 -20.34 -15.10 0.26
C PRO A 111 -19.31 -15.12 -0.89
N ASP A 112 -19.58 -14.42 -1.99
CA ASP A 112 -18.62 -14.27 -3.10
C ASP A 112 -17.41 -13.43 -2.71
N GLN A 113 -17.62 -12.30 -2.03
CA GLN A 113 -16.54 -11.46 -1.51
C GLN A 113 -15.70 -12.22 -0.48
N GLN A 114 -16.33 -12.96 0.44
CA GLN A 114 -15.62 -13.80 1.40
C GLN A 114 -14.73 -14.84 0.70
N ARG A 115 -15.26 -15.54 -0.32
CA ARG A 115 -14.48 -16.48 -1.13
C ARG A 115 -13.32 -15.80 -1.85
N GLN A 116 -13.52 -14.61 -2.39
CA GLN A 116 -12.47 -13.87 -3.08
C GLN A 116 -11.35 -13.46 -2.12
N MET A 117 -11.70 -12.89 -0.96
CA MET A 117 -10.73 -12.50 0.07
C MET A 117 -9.96 -13.72 0.61
N ALA A 118 -10.63 -14.86 0.81
CA ALA A 118 -9.98 -16.10 1.21
C ALA A 118 -8.93 -16.56 0.19
N ARG A 119 -9.25 -16.51 -1.11
CA ARG A 119 -8.27 -16.86 -2.16
C ARG A 119 -7.04 -15.95 -2.14
N TYR A 120 -7.24 -14.63 -1.98
CA TYR A 120 -6.12 -13.70 -1.86
C TYR A 120 -5.30 -13.93 -0.60
N ALA A 121 -5.94 -14.26 0.52
CA ALA A 121 -5.25 -14.57 1.77
C ALA A 121 -4.40 -15.85 1.64
N ASP A 122 -4.93 -16.93 1.06
CA ASP A 122 -4.19 -18.17 0.83
C ASP A 122 -2.96 -17.92 -0.05
N GLU A 123 -3.13 -17.18 -1.16
CA GLU A 123 -2.03 -16.86 -2.05
C GLU A 123 -0.98 -15.95 -1.38
N ALA A 124 -1.41 -14.96 -0.59
CA ALA A 124 -0.51 -14.10 0.17
C ALA A 124 0.31 -14.90 1.18
N GLN A 125 -0.32 -15.87 1.86
CA GLN A 125 0.34 -16.77 2.80
C GLN A 125 1.40 -17.63 2.10
N ASP A 126 1.08 -18.20 0.94
CA ASP A 126 2.03 -18.99 0.15
C ASP A 126 3.23 -18.15 -0.32
N ARG A 127 2.99 -16.93 -0.80
CA ARG A 127 4.05 -15.99 -1.18
C ARG A 127 4.95 -15.68 0.02
N ASN A 128 4.38 -15.46 1.20
CA ASN A 128 5.14 -15.13 2.39
C ASN A 128 5.96 -16.32 2.93
N ALA A 129 5.38 -17.53 2.92
CA ALA A 129 6.06 -18.76 3.35
C ALA A 129 7.27 -19.09 2.48
N LYS A 130 7.16 -18.90 1.16
CA LYS A 130 8.29 -19.11 0.22
C LYS A 130 9.43 -18.12 0.46
N SER A 131 9.10 -16.84 0.65
CA SER A 131 10.10 -15.80 0.90
C SER A 131 10.85 -16.03 2.20
N SER A 132 10.16 -16.37 3.29
CA SER A 132 10.80 -16.68 4.58
C SER A 132 11.71 -17.91 4.49
N PHE A 133 11.29 -18.99 3.83
CA PHE A 133 12.12 -20.19 3.65
C PHE A 133 13.42 -19.93 2.88
N SER A 134 13.37 -19.11 1.81
CA SER A 134 14.56 -18.78 1.01
C SER A 134 15.65 -18.05 1.81
N GLY A 135 15.27 -17.18 2.75
CA GLY A 135 16.21 -16.45 3.61
C GLY A 135 16.98 -17.37 4.56
N PHE A 136 16.32 -18.38 5.13
CA PHE A 136 16.97 -19.33 6.04
C PHE A 136 17.96 -20.25 5.31
N ALA A 137 17.63 -20.69 4.10
CA ALA A 137 18.55 -21.51 3.30
C ALA A 137 19.84 -20.72 2.98
N GLN A 138 19.73 -19.46 2.54
CA GLN A 138 20.90 -18.62 2.23
C GLN A 138 21.79 -18.39 3.46
N ALA A 139 21.19 -18.13 4.63
CA ALA A 139 21.93 -17.90 5.87
C ALA A 139 22.65 -19.15 6.38
N GLY A 140 22.03 -20.33 6.24
CA GLY A 140 22.64 -21.61 6.66
C GLY A 140 23.90 -21.98 5.88
N PHE A 141 23.96 -21.63 4.59
CA PHE A 141 25.16 -21.86 3.77
C PHE A 141 26.32 -20.92 4.10
N ALA A 142 26.06 -19.70 4.60
CA ALA A 142 27.10 -18.74 4.96
C ALA A 142 27.81 -19.05 6.30
N VAL A 143 27.22 -19.91 7.14
CA VAL A 143 27.79 -20.28 8.46
C VAL A 143 28.61 -21.57 8.41
N LEU A 144 28.60 -22.29 7.27
CA LEU A 144 29.28 -23.59 7.11
C LEU A 144 30.47 -23.57 6.14
N GLY A 145 30.97 -22.40 5.72
CA GLY A 145 32.16 -22.24 4.89
C GLY A 145 33.18 -21.31 5.54
#